data_AF-A0A2I0INY7-F1
#
_entry.id   AF-A0A2I0INY7-F1
#
_cell.length_a   1.000
_cell.length_b   1.000
_cell.length_c   1.000
_cell.angle_alpha   90.00
_cell.angle_beta   90.00
_cell.angle_gamma   90.00
#
_symmetry.space_group_name_H-M   'P 1'
#
loop_
_entity.id
_entity.type
_entity.pdbx_description
1 polymer ?
#
loop_
_entity_poly.entity_id
_entity_poly.type
_entity_poly.pdbx_seq_one_letter_code
_entity_poly.pdbx_strand_id
1 'polypeptide(L)'
;MAQAEFLNRVGVNYLFTPWISWLLLLQSAPFVKPGTVPCHILWWVFVAPVVALDVKIYGQWFIKGKRFLSTVANPTSQLSVIGNLVAAWAAARLAWAESALCLFSLGMVHYLVLFVTLYQRLSGGEFLPPMLRPTFFLLFAAPSMASLAWESIASEFDTGSKMLYFLSLFLFASLLCRPMLFKRSMRKFNVAWWAYSFTLTFLALASIEYAREVKGHIPRALMFILSTLSVLVSIILTILTLLNTKMLLPSDDPVLAEMEQRLPSTR
;
A
#
# COMPACT_ATOMS: atom_id res chain seq x y z
N MET A 1 -24.27 -2.46 3.31
CA MET A 1 -22.85 -2.27 3.70
C MET A 1 -21.98 -1.77 2.54
N ALA A 2 -21.84 -2.50 1.43
CA ALA A 2 -20.96 -2.07 0.32
C ALA A 2 -21.29 -0.66 -0.26
N GLN A 3 -22.56 -0.32 -0.48
CA GLN A 3 -22.94 1.01 -1.00
C GLN A 3 -22.65 2.17 -0.02
N ALA A 4 -22.67 1.92 1.30
CA ALA A 4 -22.37 2.94 2.31
C ALA A 4 -20.85 3.23 2.38
N GLU A 5 -20.01 2.22 2.13
CA GLU A 5 -18.57 2.38 2.04
C GLU A 5 -18.14 3.12 0.77
N PHE A 6 -18.86 2.93 -0.34
CA PHE A 6 -18.69 3.70 -1.58
C PHE A 6 -19.00 5.20 -1.45
N LEU A 7 -19.82 5.59 -0.48
CA LEU A 7 -20.15 6.99 -0.19
C LEU A 7 -19.12 7.64 0.76
N ASN A 8 -18.34 6.84 1.49
CA ASN A 8 -17.36 7.31 2.45
C ASN A 8 -16.03 7.58 1.74
N ARG A 9 -15.61 8.86 1.68
CA ARG A 9 -14.45 9.33 0.88
C ARG A 9 -13.11 8.63 1.19
N VAL A 10 -12.99 7.98 2.35
CA VAL A 10 -11.81 7.22 2.78
C VAL A 10 -11.94 5.72 2.50
N GLY A 11 -13.18 5.18 2.50
CA GLY A 11 -13.47 3.76 2.32
C GLY A 11 -13.18 3.25 0.90
N VAL A 12 -13.39 4.09 -0.12
CA VAL A 12 -13.13 3.73 -1.52
C VAL A 12 -11.68 3.30 -1.77
N ASN A 13 -10.70 3.86 -1.03
CA ASN A 13 -9.30 3.50 -1.17
C ASN A 13 -8.98 2.09 -0.62
N TYR A 14 -9.78 1.59 0.32
CA TYR A 14 -9.63 0.23 0.84
C TYR A 14 -10.19 -0.83 -0.11
N LEU A 15 -10.99 -0.44 -1.11
CA LEU A 15 -11.47 -1.36 -2.14
C LEU A 15 -10.35 -1.90 -3.03
N PHE A 16 -9.16 -1.27 -3.04
CA PHE A 16 -7.98 -1.80 -3.72
C PHE A 16 -7.37 -3.00 -2.98
N THR A 17 -7.55 -3.09 -1.66
CA THR A 17 -6.85 -4.08 -0.81
C THR A 17 -7.15 -5.53 -1.20
N PRO A 18 -8.40 -5.97 -1.44
CA PRO A 18 -8.68 -7.35 -1.86
C PRO A 18 -7.98 -7.73 -3.16
N TRP A 19 -7.94 -6.81 -4.13
CA TRP A 19 -7.31 -7.04 -5.44
C TRP A 19 -5.79 -7.09 -5.34
N ILE A 20 -5.19 -6.21 -4.54
CA ILE A 20 -3.75 -6.24 -4.24
C ILE A 20 -3.38 -7.57 -3.58
N SER A 21 -4.14 -8.01 -2.57
CA SER A 21 -3.91 -9.27 -1.90
C SER A 21 -4.00 -10.45 -2.87
N TRP A 22 -4.99 -10.45 -3.77
CA TRP A 22 -5.12 -11.54 -4.74
C TRP A 22 -4.00 -11.56 -5.78
N LEU A 23 -3.54 -10.40 -6.24
CA LEU A 23 -2.38 -10.29 -7.12
C LEU A 23 -1.11 -10.83 -6.44
N LEU A 24 -0.87 -10.49 -5.17
CA LEU A 24 0.27 -11.01 -4.41
C LEU A 24 0.16 -12.51 -4.11
N LEU A 25 -1.04 -13.02 -3.88
CA LEU A 25 -1.29 -14.46 -3.72
C LEU A 25 -1.02 -15.20 -5.03
N LEU A 26 -1.43 -14.65 -6.17
CA LEU A 26 -1.14 -15.22 -7.48
C LEU A 26 0.38 -15.31 -7.73
N GLN A 27 1.14 -14.32 -7.25
CA GLN A 27 2.60 -14.29 -7.37
C GLN A 27 3.33 -15.25 -6.42
N SER A 28 2.72 -15.61 -5.29
CA SER A 28 3.32 -16.51 -4.28
C SER A 28 2.85 -17.96 -4.39
N ALA A 29 1.78 -18.23 -5.16
CA ALA A 29 1.21 -19.56 -5.31
C ALA A 29 2.16 -20.52 -6.05
N PRO A 30 2.67 -21.60 -5.40
CA PRO A 30 3.58 -22.55 -6.04
C PRO A 30 2.88 -23.44 -7.08
N PHE A 31 1.55 -23.51 -7.03
CA PHE A 31 0.73 -24.39 -7.87
C PHE A 31 0.41 -23.80 -9.24
N VAL A 32 0.56 -22.48 -9.41
CA VAL A 32 0.26 -21.79 -10.68
C VAL A 32 1.58 -21.50 -11.38
N LYS A 33 1.93 -22.32 -12.37
CA LYS A 33 3.11 -22.04 -13.19
C LYS A 33 2.91 -20.71 -13.95
N PRO A 34 3.88 -19.78 -13.88
CA PRO A 34 3.88 -18.59 -14.73
C PRO A 34 3.74 -18.98 -16.21
N GLY A 35 2.86 -18.32 -16.95
CA GLY A 35 2.62 -18.59 -18.38
C GLY A 35 1.53 -19.63 -18.69
N THR A 36 0.83 -20.16 -17.68
CA THR A 36 -0.36 -21.00 -17.93
C THR A 36 -1.60 -20.16 -18.23
N VAL A 37 -2.49 -20.63 -19.11
CA VAL A 37 -3.74 -19.94 -19.48
C VAL A 37 -4.58 -19.51 -18.25
N PRO A 38 -4.74 -20.34 -17.20
CA PRO A 38 -5.46 -19.92 -15.99
C PRO A 38 -4.81 -18.74 -15.26
N CYS A 39 -3.47 -18.64 -15.28
CA CYS A 39 -2.74 -17.54 -14.65
C CYS A 39 -3.02 -16.19 -15.34
N HIS A 40 -3.05 -16.20 -16.68
CA HIS A 40 -3.38 -15.02 -17.48
C HIS A 40 -4.82 -14.55 -17.27
N ILE A 41 -5.77 -15.49 -17.18
CA ILE A 41 -7.17 -15.17 -16.90
C ILE A 41 -7.32 -14.57 -15.49
N LEU A 42 -6.72 -15.21 -14.47
CA LEU A 42 -6.74 -14.71 -13.10
C LEU A 42 -6.14 -13.30 -13.00
N TRP A 43 -5.02 -13.06 -13.67
CA TRP A 43 -4.40 -11.73 -13.68
C TRP A 43 -5.35 -10.67 -14.22
N TRP A 44 -6.02 -10.91 -15.35
CA TRP A 44 -7.00 -9.97 -15.91
C TRP A 44 -8.18 -9.72 -14.97
N VAL A 45 -8.67 -10.78 -14.33
CA VAL A 45 -9.77 -10.69 -13.35
C VAL A 45 -9.39 -9.80 -12.16
N PHE A 46 -8.13 -9.81 -11.72
CA PHE A 46 -7.69 -8.99 -10.58
C PHE A 46 -7.24 -7.58 -10.97
N VAL A 47 -6.70 -7.39 -12.18
CA VAL A 47 -6.26 -6.06 -12.64
C VAL A 47 -7.41 -5.21 -13.13
N ALA A 48 -8.42 -5.79 -13.79
CA ALA A 48 -9.54 -5.01 -14.31
C ALA A 48 -10.26 -4.16 -13.23
N PRO A 49 -10.52 -4.66 -12.02
CA PRO A 49 -11.06 -3.86 -10.92
C PRO A 49 -10.12 -2.76 -10.44
N VAL A 50 -8.81 -3.00 -10.38
CA VAL A 50 -7.80 -1.99 -10.00
C VAL A 50 -7.86 -0.82 -10.97
N VAL A 51 -7.78 -1.12 -12.28
CA VAL A 51 -7.82 -0.11 -13.34
C VAL A 51 -9.17 0.62 -13.37
N ALA A 52 -10.29 -0.09 -13.18
CA ALA A 52 -11.61 0.52 -13.13
C ALA A 52 -11.77 1.49 -11.93
N LEU A 53 -11.26 1.09 -10.76
CA LEU A 53 -11.24 1.95 -9.56
C LEU A 53 -10.36 3.18 -9.78
N ASP A 54 -9.20 2.98 -10.40
CA ASP A 54 -8.30 4.07 -10.79
C ASP A 54 -9.01 5.06 -11.70
N VAL A 55 -9.52 4.61 -12.85
CA VAL A 55 -10.22 5.47 -13.81
C VAL A 55 -11.37 6.23 -13.14
N LYS A 56 -12.11 5.60 -12.22
CA LYS A 56 -13.16 6.26 -11.45
C LYS A 56 -12.61 7.36 -10.53
N ILE A 57 -11.54 7.08 -9.78
CA ILE A 57 -10.93 8.04 -8.84
C ILE A 57 -10.31 9.20 -9.61
N TYR A 58 -9.51 8.93 -10.64
CA TYR A 58 -8.91 9.96 -11.48
C TYR A 58 -9.96 10.77 -12.23
N GLY A 59 -10.96 10.11 -12.83
CA GLY A 59 -12.06 10.78 -13.52
C GLY A 59 -12.79 11.75 -12.60
N GLN A 60 -13.00 11.36 -11.33
CA GLN A 60 -13.54 12.28 -10.32
C GLN A 60 -12.59 13.44 -10.00
N TRP A 61 -11.27 13.21 -9.94
CA TRP A 61 -10.29 14.27 -9.70
C TRP A 61 -10.27 15.31 -10.82
N PHE A 62 -10.37 14.88 -12.08
CA PHE A 62 -10.39 15.79 -13.23
C PHE A 62 -11.72 16.53 -13.36
N ILE A 63 -12.86 15.89 -13.06
CA ILE A 63 -14.19 16.44 -13.39
C ILE A 63 -14.80 17.25 -12.22
N LYS A 64 -14.49 16.94 -10.93
CA LYS A 64 -15.21 17.53 -9.77
C LYS A 64 -14.59 18.77 -9.10
N GLY A 65 -13.66 19.49 -9.74
CA GLY A 65 -13.40 20.92 -9.44
C GLY A 65 -12.26 21.30 -8.46
N LYS A 66 -12.07 22.63 -8.32
CA LYS A 66 -10.83 23.37 -7.96
C LYS A 66 -10.11 23.08 -6.60
N ARG A 67 -10.60 22.20 -5.73
CA ARG A 67 -9.94 21.85 -4.44
C ARG A 67 -10.13 20.39 -3.99
N PHE A 68 -10.59 19.50 -4.87
CA PHE A 68 -10.92 18.12 -4.50
C PHE A 68 -9.67 17.34 -4.03
N LEU A 69 -8.56 17.45 -4.77
CA LEU A 69 -7.29 16.79 -4.43
C LEU A 69 -6.75 17.19 -3.03
N SER A 70 -6.69 18.49 -2.70
CA SER A 70 -6.16 18.90 -1.38
C SER A 70 -7.08 18.52 -0.21
N THR A 71 -8.39 18.38 -0.48
CA THR A 71 -9.40 18.03 0.55
C THR A 71 -9.50 16.51 0.73
N VAL A 72 -9.33 15.74 -0.35
CA VAL A 72 -9.62 14.29 -0.40
C VAL A 72 -8.36 13.43 -0.38
N ALA A 73 -7.19 13.96 -0.77
CA ALA A 73 -5.93 13.23 -0.68
C ALA A 73 -5.62 12.89 0.77
N ASN A 74 -5.61 11.59 1.05
CA ASN A 74 -5.27 10.99 2.33
C ASN A 74 -4.14 9.97 2.10
N PRO A 75 -3.40 9.58 3.15
CA PRO A 75 -2.34 8.59 3.00
C PRO A 75 -2.84 7.23 2.46
N THR A 76 -4.12 6.88 2.64
CA THR A 76 -4.72 5.67 2.07
C THR A 76 -4.84 5.72 0.54
N SER A 77 -4.76 6.90 -0.09
CA SER A 77 -4.74 7.04 -1.55
C SER A 77 -3.49 6.40 -2.16
N GLN A 78 -2.42 6.19 -1.38
CA GLN A 78 -1.25 5.40 -1.78
C GLN A 78 -1.59 3.93 -2.07
N LEU A 79 -2.75 3.42 -1.65
CA LEU A 79 -3.20 2.06 -2.02
C LEU A 79 -3.46 1.91 -3.52
N SER A 80 -3.97 2.95 -4.19
CA SER A 80 -4.12 2.97 -5.66
C SER A 80 -2.75 2.90 -6.35
N VAL A 81 -1.78 3.68 -5.86
CA VAL A 81 -0.38 3.64 -6.33
C VAL A 81 0.20 2.23 -6.19
N ILE A 82 0.10 1.66 -4.99
CA ILE A 82 0.63 0.32 -4.71
C ILE A 82 -0.09 -0.73 -5.57
N GLY A 83 -1.40 -0.60 -5.78
CA GLY A 83 -2.17 -1.48 -6.67
C GLY A 83 -1.64 -1.50 -8.10
N ASN A 84 -1.37 -0.33 -8.66
CA ASN A 84 -0.76 -0.22 -9.98
C ASN A 84 0.64 -0.82 -10.05
N LEU A 85 1.49 -0.56 -9.05
CA LEU A 85 2.85 -1.08 -9.01
C LEU A 85 2.89 -2.60 -8.81
N VAL A 86 1.99 -3.16 -7.98
CA VAL A 86 1.83 -4.62 -7.82
C VAL A 86 1.31 -5.24 -9.12
N ALA A 87 0.36 -4.61 -9.79
CA ALA A 87 -0.15 -5.09 -11.08
C ALA A 87 0.95 -5.04 -12.16
N ALA A 88 1.77 -3.98 -12.19
CA ALA A 88 2.93 -3.87 -13.07
C ALA A 88 3.98 -4.95 -12.80
N TRP A 89 4.33 -5.16 -11.53
CA TRP A 89 5.24 -6.22 -11.10
C TRP A 89 4.73 -7.60 -11.53
N ALA A 90 3.42 -7.85 -11.38
CA ALA A 90 2.80 -9.09 -11.82
C ALA A 90 2.78 -9.26 -13.34
N ALA A 91 2.50 -8.20 -14.11
CA ALA A 91 2.54 -8.22 -15.57
C ALA A 91 3.93 -8.50 -16.12
N ALA A 92 4.96 -7.89 -15.53
CA ALA A 92 6.35 -8.08 -15.95
C ALA A 92 6.77 -9.54 -15.83
N ARG A 93 6.37 -10.22 -14.74
CA ARG A 93 6.61 -11.66 -14.54
C ARG A 93 5.84 -12.59 -15.47
N LEU A 94 4.74 -12.11 -16.06
CA LEU A 94 3.98 -12.81 -17.10
C LEU A 94 4.49 -12.51 -18.52
N ALA A 95 5.64 -11.83 -18.65
CA ALA A 95 6.23 -11.38 -19.91
C ALA A 95 5.35 -10.37 -20.68
N TRP A 96 4.48 -9.63 -19.99
CA TRP A 96 3.66 -8.56 -20.58
C TRP A 96 4.31 -7.19 -20.36
N ALA A 97 5.40 -6.93 -21.09
CA ALA A 97 6.23 -5.74 -20.93
C ALA A 97 5.45 -4.42 -21.09
N GLU A 98 4.63 -4.31 -22.15
CA GLU A 98 3.86 -3.08 -22.44
C GLU A 98 2.81 -2.78 -21.36
N SER A 99 2.09 -3.81 -20.90
CA SER A 99 1.11 -3.65 -19.83
C SER A 99 1.79 -3.30 -18.50
N ALA A 100 2.95 -3.91 -18.22
CA ALA A 100 3.74 -3.59 -17.04
C ALA A 100 4.22 -2.12 -17.05
N LEU A 101 4.76 -1.66 -18.19
CA LEU A 101 5.22 -0.29 -18.36
C LEU A 101 4.08 0.73 -18.22
N CYS A 102 2.91 0.42 -18.78
CA CYS A 102 1.72 1.27 -18.69
C CYS A 102 1.26 1.44 -17.23
N LEU A 103 1.08 0.33 -16.51
CA LEU A 103 0.66 0.34 -15.11
C LEU A 103 1.70 0.97 -14.18
N PHE A 104 3.00 0.70 -14.44
CA PHE A 104 4.10 1.31 -13.71
C PHE A 104 4.09 2.84 -13.87
N SER A 105 3.94 3.31 -15.12
CA SER A 105 3.91 4.74 -15.44
C SER A 105 2.74 5.44 -14.75
N LEU A 106 1.55 4.84 -14.79
CA LEU A 106 0.36 5.35 -14.11
C LEU A 106 0.58 5.44 -12.59
N GLY A 107 1.13 4.38 -11.99
CA GLY A 107 1.46 4.33 -10.57
C GLY A 107 2.47 5.40 -10.15
N MET A 108 3.54 5.59 -10.93
CA MET A 108 4.61 6.55 -10.61
C MET A 108 4.18 8.01 -10.76
N VAL A 109 3.40 8.35 -11.79
CA VAL A 109 2.84 9.70 -11.94
C VAL A 109 1.90 10.00 -10.77
N HIS A 110 1.04 9.05 -10.40
CA HIS A 110 0.16 9.20 -9.24
C HIS A 110 0.96 9.35 -7.94
N TYR A 111 1.97 8.51 -7.74
CA TYR A 111 2.86 8.59 -6.58
C TYR A 111 3.40 10.00 -6.41
N LEU A 112 3.93 10.60 -7.47
CA LEU A 112 4.50 11.94 -7.43
C LEU A 112 3.46 13.00 -7.02
N VAL A 113 2.27 12.95 -7.63
CA VAL A 113 1.17 13.88 -7.31
C VAL A 113 0.75 13.76 -5.84
N LEU A 114 0.55 12.54 -5.35
CA LEU A 114 0.19 12.30 -3.94
C LEU A 114 1.33 12.67 -2.99
N PHE A 115 2.57 12.36 -3.35
CA PHE A 115 3.74 12.65 -2.54
C PHE A 115 3.85 14.16 -2.28
N VAL A 116 3.79 14.97 -3.33
CA VAL A 116 3.82 16.44 -3.21
C VAL A 116 2.61 16.94 -2.42
N THR A 117 1.40 16.46 -2.72
CA THR A 117 0.16 16.91 -2.06
C THR A 117 0.17 16.60 -0.56
N LEU A 118 0.56 15.37 -0.18
CA LEU A 118 0.64 14.96 1.23
C LEU A 118 1.75 15.70 1.97
N TYR A 119 2.90 15.93 1.31
CA TYR A 119 4.01 16.67 1.90
C TYR A 119 3.64 18.13 2.19
N GLN A 120 2.96 18.80 1.26
CA GLN A 120 2.46 20.16 1.44
C GLN A 120 1.42 20.23 2.56
N ARG A 121 0.51 19.24 2.64
CA ARG A 121 -0.53 19.20 3.67
C ARG A 121 0.04 19.01 5.07
N LEU A 122 1.07 18.18 5.21
CA LEU A 122 1.83 17.99 6.46
C LEU A 122 2.50 19.30 6.93
N SER A 123 3.02 20.10 6.01
CA SER A 123 3.69 21.36 6.33
C SER A 123 2.69 22.49 6.65
N GLY A 124 1.45 22.40 6.16
CA GLY A 124 0.42 23.43 6.31
C GLY A 124 -0.37 23.42 7.62
N GLY A 125 -0.06 22.52 8.57
CA GLY A 125 -0.68 22.49 9.90
C GLY A 125 -2.06 21.79 9.99
N GLU A 126 -2.62 21.29 8.87
CA GLU A 126 -3.78 20.39 8.91
C GLU A 126 -3.34 18.98 9.35
N PHE A 127 -3.30 18.75 10.66
CA PHE A 127 -2.99 17.42 11.18
C PHE A 127 -4.10 16.44 10.83
N LEU A 128 -3.75 15.44 10.01
CA LEU A 128 -4.58 14.27 9.73
C LEU A 128 -5.10 13.65 11.06
N PRO A 129 -6.33 13.10 11.06
CA PRO A 129 -6.89 12.40 12.21
C PRO A 129 -5.89 11.39 12.79
N PRO A 130 -5.79 11.26 14.12
CA PRO A 130 -4.81 10.36 14.74
C PRO A 130 -4.94 8.89 14.29
N MET A 131 -6.11 8.46 13.79
CA MET A 131 -6.33 7.15 13.18
C MET A 131 -5.62 6.92 11.84
N LEU A 132 -5.26 7.97 11.09
CA LEU A 132 -4.61 7.87 9.77
C LEU A 132 -3.08 8.03 9.84
N ARG A 133 -2.52 8.14 11.05
CA ARG A 133 -1.07 8.18 11.22
C ARG A 133 -0.37 6.88 10.78
N PRO A 134 -0.92 5.67 11.00
CA PRO A 134 -0.33 4.42 10.50
C PRO A 134 -0.12 4.40 8.99
N THR A 135 -0.98 5.09 8.25
CA THR A 135 -0.92 5.10 6.79
C THR A 135 0.18 5.97 6.19
N PHE A 136 0.94 6.74 6.99
CA PHE A 136 2.19 7.37 6.51
C PHE A 136 3.23 6.35 6.08
N PHE A 137 3.19 5.13 6.59
CA PHE A 137 4.11 4.07 6.18
C PHE A 137 3.87 3.63 4.72
N LEU A 138 2.67 3.89 4.16
CA LEU A 138 2.41 3.69 2.74
C LEU A 138 3.29 4.59 1.84
N LEU A 139 3.84 5.70 2.36
CA LEU A 139 4.70 6.59 1.58
C LEU A 139 6.01 5.95 1.12
N PHE A 140 6.59 5.03 1.91
CA PHE A 140 7.80 4.29 1.48
C PHE A 140 7.46 2.94 0.85
N ALA A 141 6.26 2.39 1.07
CA ALA A 141 5.82 1.18 0.37
C ALA A 141 5.74 1.38 -1.14
N ALA A 142 5.26 2.53 -1.62
CA ALA A 142 5.20 2.85 -3.04
C ALA A 142 6.59 2.80 -3.72
N PRO A 143 7.63 3.53 -3.28
CA PRO A 143 8.95 3.44 -3.89
C PRO A 143 9.62 2.06 -3.70
N SER A 144 9.36 1.35 -2.60
CA SER A 144 9.78 -0.06 -2.45
C SER A 144 9.19 -0.95 -3.55
N MET A 145 7.88 -0.87 -3.77
CA MET A 145 7.21 -1.65 -4.82
C MET A 145 7.60 -1.21 -6.21
N ALA A 146 7.83 0.08 -6.42
CA ALA A 146 8.31 0.59 -7.70
C ALA A 146 9.70 0.02 -8.02
N SER A 147 10.59 -0.11 -7.04
CA SER A 147 11.89 -0.76 -7.24
C SER A 147 11.75 -2.21 -7.71
N LEU A 148 10.87 -2.99 -7.09
CA LEU A 148 10.63 -4.40 -7.46
C LEU A 148 9.95 -4.53 -8.83
N ALA A 149 8.99 -3.64 -9.12
CA ALA A 149 8.32 -3.60 -10.41
C ALA A 149 9.29 -3.22 -11.53
N TRP A 150 10.14 -2.22 -11.31
CA TRP A 150 11.14 -1.78 -12.29
C TRP A 150 12.17 -2.85 -12.57
N GLU A 151 12.71 -3.50 -11.54
CA GLU A 151 13.60 -4.66 -11.69
C GLU A 151 12.97 -5.74 -12.57
N SER A 152 11.69 -6.06 -12.34
CA SER A 152 11.00 -7.08 -13.15
C SER A 152 10.78 -6.63 -14.60
N ILE A 153 10.60 -5.33 -14.86
CA ILE A 153 10.47 -4.76 -16.21
C ILE A 153 11.83 -4.73 -16.92
N ALA A 154 12.88 -4.25 -16.24
CA ALA A 154 14.23 -4.13 -16.76
C ALA A 154 14.98 -5.47 -16.82
N SER A 155 14.45 -6.52 -16.16
CA SER A 155 15.09 -7.83 -15.97
C SER A 155 16.41 -7.79 -15.19
N GLU A 156 16.76 -6.65 -14.61
CA GLU A 156 17.98 -6.41 -13.84
C GLU A 156 17.71 -5.39 -12.73
N PHE A 157 18.43 -5.51 -11.61
CA PHE A 157 18.40 -4.51 -10.54
C PHE A 157 19.32 -3.31 -10.89
N ASP A 158 18.90 -2.59 -11.93
CA ASP A 158 19.60 -1.48 -12.53
C ASP A 158 19.63 -0.20 -11.65
N THR A 159 20.16 0.90 -12.20
CA THR A 159 20.21 2.20 -11.53
C THR A 159 18.82 2.72 -11.15
N GLY A 160 17.79 2.47 -11.96
CA GLY A 160 16.41 2.89 -11.68
C GLY A 160 15.86 2.22 -10.43
N SER A 161 16.02 0.91 -10.32
CA SER A 161 15.66 0.14 -9.12
C SER A 161 16.43 0.63 -7.89
N LYS A 162 17.74 0.84 -8.02
CA LYS A 162 18.60 1.36 -6.93
C LYS A 162 18.12 2.74 -6.45
N MET A 163 17.78 3.66 -7.35
CA MET A 163 17.28 5.00 -6.98
C MET A 163 15.98 4.92 -6.17
N LEU A 164 15.03 4.09 -6.61
CA LEU A 164 13.74 3.90 -5.92
C LEU A 164 13.91 3.22 -4.56
N TYR A 165 14.79 2.24 -4.47
CA TYR A 165 15.15 1.58 -3.21
C TYR A 165 15.76 2.56 -2.19
N PHE A 166 16.73 3.38 -2.60
CA PHE A 166 17.32 4.38 -1.71
C PHE A 166 16.33 5.45 -1.27
N LEU A 167 15.44 5.89 -2.16
CA LEU A 167 14.32 6.78 -1.79
C LEU A 167 13.46 6.15 -0.70
N SER A 168 13.13 4.86 -0.84
CA SER A 168 12.36 4.14 0.16
C SER A 168 13.09 4.02 1.50
N LEU A 169 14.38 3.68 1.50
CA LEU A 169 15.19 3.62 2.71
C LEU A 169 15.24 4.97 3.43
N PHE A 170 15.41 6.05 2.68
CA PHE A 170 15.44 7.41 3.22
C PHE A 170 14.11 7.76 3.90
N LEU A 171 12.98 7.49 3.24
CA LEU A 171 11.65 7.73 3.80
C LEU A 171 11.41 6.87 5.05
N PHE A 172 11.78 5.59 5.00
CA PHE A 172 11.69 4.69 6.15
C PHE A 172 12.51 5.19 7.35
N ALA A 173 13.77 5.56 7.13
CA ALA A 173 14.64 6.12 8.17
C ALA A 173 14.07 7.44 8.74
N SER A 174 13.56 8.32 7.89
CA SER A 174 12.93 9.59 8.29
C SER A 174 11.72 9.37 9.21
N LEU A 175 10.87 8.38 8.89
CA LEU A 175 9.74 7.99 9.73
C LEU A 175 10.20 7.37 11.07
N LEU A 176 11.22 6.52 11.05
CA LEU A 176 11.78 5.90 12.27
C LEU A 176 12.37 6.93 13.23
N CYS A 177 12.99 7.99 12.73
CA CYS A 177 13.54 9.07 13.55
C CYS A 177 12.46 9.92 14.24
N ARG A 178 11.17 9.76 13.90
CA ARG A 178 10.06 10.51 14.51
C ARG A 178 9.02 9.61 15.20
N PRO A 179 9.42 8.82 16.23
CA PRO A 179 8.53 7.88 16.90
C PRO A 179 7.38 8.57 17.66
N MET A 180 7.56 9.84 18.04
CA MET A 180 6.57 10.65 18.75
C MET A 180 5.28 10.88 17.95
N LEU A 181 5.35 10.83 16.61
CA LEU A 181 4.16 10.94 15.75
C LEU A 181 3.21 9.75 15.95
N PHE A 182 3.78 8.57 16.18
CA PHE A 182 3.06 7.29 16.28
C PHE A 182 2.70 6.93 17.72
N LYS A 183 3.37 7.48 18.73
CA LYS A 183 3.14 7.19 20.16
C LYS A 183 1.66 7.28 20.60
N ARG A 184 0.90 8.23 20.04
CA ARG A 184 -0.54 8.40 20.35
C ARG A 184 -1.44 7.41 19.58
N SER A 185 -1.03 7.04 18.37
CA SER A 185 -1.73 6.04 17.53
C SER A 185 -1.44 4.61 17.96
N MET A 186 -0.28 4.36 18.58
CA MET A 186 0.15 3.04 19.07
C MET A 186 -0.47 2.67 20.43
N ARG A 187 -1.28 3.56 21.03
CA ARG A 187 -1.85 3.38 22.38
C ARG A 187 -3.06 2.45 22.42
N LYS A 188 -3.76 2.28 21.30
CA LYS A 188 -4.84 1.29 21.13
C LYS A 188 -4.50 0.43 19.92
N PHE A 189 -4.50 -0.88 20.11
CA PHE A 189 -4.37 -1.82 19.00
C PHE A 189 -5.52 -1.60 18.00
N ASN A 190 -5.21 -1.58 16.71
CA ASN A 190 -6.18 -1.41 15.63
C ASN A 190 -5.74 -2.30 14.46
N VAL A 191 -6.69 -2.91 13.74
CA VAL A 191 -6.45 -3.70 12.52
C VAL A 191 -5.63 -2.92 11.48
N ALA A 192 -5.72 -1.59 11.45
CA ALA A 192 -4.92 -0.74 10.57
C ALA A 192 -3.39 -0.92 10.74
N TRP A 193 -2.91 -1.51 11.83
CA TRP A 193 -1.48 -1.81 12.05
C TRP A 193 -0.95 -2.87 11.07
N TRP A 194 -1.81 -3.67 10.45
CA TRP A 194 -1.41 -4.59 9.38
C TRP A 194 -0.80 -3.89 8.17
N ALA A 195 -1.13 -2.61 7.94
CA ALA A 195 -0.45 -1.80 6.93
C ALA A 195 1.07 -1.67 7.19
N TYR A 196 1.51 -1.69 8.46
CA TYR A 196 2.94 -1.64 8.81
C TYR A 196 3.69 -2.87 8.31
N SER A 197 3.19 -4.07 8.63
CA SER A 197 3.79 -5.33 8.19
C SER A 197 3.88 -5.39 6.67
N PHE A 198 2.80 -5.00 5.98
CA PHE A 198 2.75 -4.95 4.52
C PHE A 198 3.82 -4.03 3.91
N THR A 199 3.90 -2.78 4.38
CA THR A 199 4.89 -1.81 3.88
C THR A 199 6.33 -2.25 4.13
N LEU A 200 6.59 -2.83 5.29
CA LEU A 200 7.91 -3.30 5.69
C LEU A 200 8.34 -4.55 4.92
N THR A 201 7.39 -5.39 4.52
CA THR A 201 7.64 -6.57 3.68
C THR A 201 8.19 -6.17 2.31
N PHE A 202 7.61 -5.15 1.67
CA PHE A 202 8.12 -4.67 0.38
C PHE A 202 9.52 -4.08 0.48
N LEU A 203 9.79 -3.33 1.55
CA LEU A 203 11.14 -2.80 1.79
C LEU A 203 12.15 -3.92 2.04
N ALA A 204 11.76 -4.97 2.76
CA ALA A 204 12.59 -6.15 2.98
C ALA A 204 12.87 -6.90 1.66
N LEU A 205 11.84 -7.10 0.81
CA LEU A 205 12.00 -7.71 -0.51
C LEU A 205 12.95 -6.92 -1.40
N ALA A 206 12.79 -5.59 -1.49
CA ALA A 206 13.72 -4.75 -2.25
C ALA A 206 15.15 -4.80 -1.70
N SER A 207 15.31 -4.94 -0.37
CA SER A 207 16.61 -5.11 0.28
C SER A 207 17.28 -6.45 -0.05
N ILE A 208 16.49 -7.52 -0.19
CA ILE A 208 16.99 -8.83 -0.63
C ILE A 208 17.57 -8.71 -2.03
N GLU A 209 16.86 -8.06 -2.95
CA GLU A 209 17.34 -7.95 -4.32
C GLU A 209 18.56 -7.04 -4.45
N TYR A 210 18.57 -5.93 -3.73
CA TYR A 210 19.75 -5.08 -3.62
C TYR A 210 20.98 -5.84 -3.09
N ALA A 211 20.81 -6.73 -2.12
CA ALA A 211 21.89 -7.54 -1.58
C ALA A 211 22.40 -8.61 -2.56
N ARG A 212 21.52 -9.17 -3.40
CA ARG A 212 21.90 -10.11 -4.46
C ARG A 212 22.73 -9.46 -5.56
N GLU A 213 22.37 -8.23 -5.90
CA GLU A 213 23.02 -7.45 -6.95
C GLU A 213 24.41 -6.94 -6.52
N VAL A 214 24.50 -6.19 -5.42
CA VAL A 214 25.75 -5.52 -5.01
C VAL A 214 26.72 -6.48 -4.30
N LYS A 215 26.23 -7.61 -3.76
CA LYS A 215 27.01 -8.68 -3.09
C LYS A 215 27.98 -8.23 -1.99
N GLY A 216 27.82 -7.03 -1.42
CA GLY A 216 28.68 -6.50 -0.35
C GLY A 216 28.25 -6.85 1.08
N HIS A 217 29.11 -6.57 2.06
CA HIS A 217 28.80 -6.77 3.48
C HIS A 217 27.66 -5.87 3.99
N ILE A 218 27.66 -4.59 3.59
CA ILE A 218 26.64 -3.62 4.01
C ILE A 218 25.25 -4.00 3.46
N PRO A 219 25.06 -4.27 2.14
CA PRO A 219 23.79 -4.76 1.60
C PRO A 219 23.27 -6.01 2.31
N ARG A 220 24.14 -6.99 2.60
CA ARG A 220 23.75 -8.21 3.32
C ARG A 220 23.28 -7.90 4.75
N ALA A 221 23.99 -7.05 5.47
CA ALA A 221 23.59 -6.64 6.82
C ALA A 221 22.22 -5.94 6.79
N LEU A 222 22.01 -5.03 5.85
CA LEU A 222 20.76 -4.31 5.68
C LEU A 222 19.59 -5.24 5.31
N MET A 223 19.83 -6.22 4.43
CA MET A 223 18.89 -7.30 4.11
C MET A 223 18.48 -8.08 5.36
N PHE A 224 19.44 -8.54 6.16
CA PHE A 224 19.15 -9.29 7.38
C PHE A 224 18.35 -8.48 8.39
N ILE A 225 18.73 -7.22 8.63
CA ILE A 225 18.04 -6.33 9.58
C ILE A 225 16.59 -6.12 9.14
N LEU A 226 16.37 -5.71 7.89
CA LEU A 226 15.02 -5.39 7.39
C LEU A 226 14.13 -6.63 7.29
N SER A 227 14.69 -7.78 6.89
CA SER A 227 13.93 -9.04 6.84
C SER A 227 13.54 -9.53 8.24
N THR A 228 14.47 -9.49 9.19
CA THR A 228 14.21 -9.87 10.59
C THR A 228 13.15 -8.96 11.20
N LEU A 229 13.25 -7.65 10.97
CA LEU A 229 12.28 -6.67 11.44
C LEU A 229 10.88 -6.94 10.84
N SER A 230 10.80 -7.24 9.54
CA SER A 230 9.54 -7.56 8.86
C SER A 230 8.86 -8.79 9.43
N VAL A 231 9.62 -9.88 9.62
CA VAL A 231 9.13 -11.13 10.20
C VAL A 231 8.67 -10.91 11.65
N LEU A 232 9.47 -10.22 12.46
CA LEU A 232 9.16 -9.95 13.85
C LEU A 232 7.87 -9.13 14.00
N VAL A 233 7.71 -8.06 13.23
CA VAL A 233 6.50 -7.23 13.24
C VAL A 233 5.27 -8.05 12.85
N SER A 234 5.40 -8.91 11.83
CA SER A 234 4.30 -9.75 11.36
C SER A 234 3.88 -10.80 12.40
N ILE A 235 4.84 -11.43 13.07
CA ILE A 235 4.57 -12.38 14.17
C ILE A 235 3.88 -11.69 15.34
N ILE A 236 4.40 -10.54 15.78
CA ILE A 236 3.81 -9.76 16.88
C ILE A 236 2.37 -9.38 16.56
N LEU A 237 2.11 -8.87 15.34
CA LEU A 237 0.75 -8.50 14.93
C LEU A 237 -0.19 -9.70 14.86
N THR A 238 0.30 -10.85 14.40
CA THR A 238 -0.49 -12.09 14.35
C THR A 238 -0.89 -12.53 15.76
N ILE A 239 0.06 -12.54 16.70
CA ILE A 239 -0.18 -12.87 18.11
C ILE A 239 -1.18 -11.89 18.72
N LEU A 240 -0.98 -10.58 18.55
CA LEU A 240 -1.88 -9.56 19.08
C LEU A 240 -3.30 -9.67 18.50
N THR A 241 -3.42 -10.00 17.21
CA THR A 241 -4.71 -10.21 16.55
C THR A 241 -5.41 -11.45 17.10
N LEU A 242 -4.67 -12.55 17.29
CA LEU A 242 -5.21 -13.80 17.84
C LEU A 242 -5.68 -13.64 19.29
N LEU A 243 -4.93 -12.89 20.11
CA LEU A 243 -5.28 -12.60 21.50
C LEU A 243 -6.47 -11.63 21.63
N ASN A 244 -6.75 -10.82 20.61
CA ASN A 244 -7.84 -9.84 20.58
C ASN A 244 -8.92 -10.17 19.55
N THR A 245 -9.31 -11.45 19.44
CA THR A 245 -10.36 -11.91 18.51
C THR A 245 -11.71 -11.22 18.70
N LYS A 246 -12.02 -10.69 19.90
CA LYS A 246 -13.22 -9.89 20.16
C LYS A 246 -13.33 -8.62 19.30
N MET A 247 -12.20 -8.10 18.79
CA MET A 247 -12.13 -6.88 17.97
C MET A 247 -12.49 -7.11 16.50
N LEU A 248 -12.60 -8.38 16.05
CA LEU A 248 -13.05 -8.74 14.71
C LEU A 248 -14.59 -8.83 14.60
N LEU A 249 -15.29 -8.74 15.73
CA LEU A 249 -16.75 -8.78 15.77
C LEU A 249 -17.32 -7.37 15.63
N PRO A 250 -18.39 -7.16 14.83
CA PRO A 250 -18.90 -5.83 14.45
C PRO A 250 -19.40 -4.93 15.59
N SER A 251 -19.41 -5.41 16.84
CA SER A 251 -20.06 -4.74 17.98
C SER A 251 -19.29 -3.51 18.50
N ASP A 252 -18.02 -3.34 18.14
CA ASP A 252 -17.17 -2.24 18.63
C ASP A 252 -16.81 -1.22 17.55
N ASP A 253 -17.45 -1.25 16.38
CA ASP A 253 -17.22 -0.25 15.33
C ASP A 253 -17.82 1.10 15.80
N PRO A 254 -17.00 2.14 16.07
CA PRO A 254 -17.52 3.44 16.50
C PRO A 254 -18.43 4.08 15.44
N VAL A 255 -18.28 3.65 14.18
CA VAL A 255 -19.15 4.02 13.07
C VAL A 255 -20.55 3.43 13.23
N LEU A 256 -20.69 2.19 13.72
CA LEU A 256 -21.99 1.57 13.96
C LEU A 256 -22.71 2.25 15.13
N ALA A 257 -21.96 2.58 16.19
CA ALA A 257 -22.50 3.31 17.35
C ALA A 257 -22.94 4.74 16.99
N GLU A 258 -22.22 5.43 16.10
CA GLU A 258 -22.61 6.75 15.60
C GLU A 258 -23.80 6.68 14.62
N MET A 259 -23.97 5.55 13.91
CA MET A 259 -25.12 5.30 13.04
C MET A 259 -26.38 4.91 13.83
N GLU A 260 -26.26 4.14 14.92
CA GLU A 260 -27.38 3.87 15.85
C GLU A 260 -27.87 5.16 16.54
N GLN A 261 -26.97 6.09 16.87
CA GLN A 261 -27.36 7.39 17.44
C GLN A 261 -28.06 8.34 16.44
N ARG A 262 -27.90 8.12 15.12
CA ARG A 262 -28.51 8.97 14.07
C ARG A 262 -29.85 8.45 13.56
N LEU A 263 -30.29 7.25 13.96
CA LEU A 263 -31.63 6.77 13.65
C LEU A 263 -32.62 7.40 14.65
N PRO A 264 -33.62 8.19 14.20
CA PRO A 264 -34.66 8.66 15.11
C PRO A 264 -35.42 7.44 15.64
N SER A 265 -35.62 7.40 16.96
CA SER A 265 -36.44 6.40 17.61
C SER A 265 -37.87 6.49 17.09
N THR A 266 -38.24 5.61 16.18
CA THR A 266 -39.64 5.34 15.87
C THR A 266 -40.24 4.64 17.08
N ARG A 267 -40.90 5.43 17.93
CA ARG A 267 -42.01 4.97 18.77
C ARG A 267 -43.21 4.63 17.91
#